data_AF-A0A6G7ZXP0-F1
#
_entry.id   AF-A0A6G7ZXP0-F1
#
_cell.length_a   1.000
_cell.length_b   1.000
_cell.length_c   1.000
_cell.angle_alpha   90.00
_cell.angle_beta   90.00
_cell.angle_gamma   90.00
#
_symmetry.space_group_name_H-M   'P 1'
#
loop_
_entity.id
_entity.type
_entity.pdbx_description
1 polymer ?
#
loop_
_entity_poly.entity_id
_entity_poly.type
_entity_poly.pdbx_seq_one_letter_code
_entity_poly.pdbx_strand_id
1 'polypeptide(L)'
;MKSLVFTLLSCFSLAACAQPANPQAANGQKINVGGASAAAAKPIAEPSFATGTPEARVRDVLKQLNPDVRVDSIESAPIPGFRQVVAGGQVIYVSDDGKYLMQGSLLDIANKKDVSESALAKVREKVLKTLPMADRIVFSPTGAPRYKVVVLTDIECGYCRKFHSEIAEYNKRGIEVEYMAFPRAGLGSADYRKMVSVWCADDRKKALTDAKNDRPVTAKTCTTPVDMQYNAGLRMGLTGTPMILTTDGQMVGGYLPPDALLQRMQQMETESKAAAGA
;
A
#
# COMPACT_ATOMS: atom_id res chain seq x y z
N MET A 1 -57.08 35.33 46.64
CA MET A 1 -56.23 36.52 46.93
C MET A 1 -55.07 36.45 45.94
N LYS A 2 -55.09 37.17 44.79
CA LYS A 2 -54.57 38.55 44.60
C LYS A 2 -53.17 38.70 45.27
N SER A 3 -52.04 38.95 44.60
CA SER A 3 -51.80 39.95 43.53
C SER A 3 -50.52 39.70 42.73
N LEU A 4 -50.50 40.26 41.51
CA LEU A 4 -49.35 40.61 40.66
C LEU A 4 -48.44 41.67 41.31
N VAL A 5 -47.13 41.62 41.00
CA VAL A 5 -46.16 42.75 40.84
C VAL A 5 -45.04 42.24 39.90
N PHE A 6 -45.08 42.41 38.57
CA PHE A 6 -44.56 43.49 37.70
C PHE A 6 -43.23 44.21 38.03
N THR A 7 -42.40 44.35 36.98
CA THR A 7 -41.25 45.28 36.74
C THR A 7 -39.90 44.91 37.40
N LEU A 8 -38.73 44.97 36.76
CA LEU A 8 -38.21 45.93 35.76
C LEU A 8 -37.11 45.35 34.84
N LEU A 9 -37.11 45.88 33.62
CA LEU A 9 -36.11 45.86 32.56
C LEU A 9 -34.68 46.18 33.05
N SER A 10 -33.68 45.45 32.56
CA SER A 10 -32.38 46.05 32.20
C SER A 10 -31.71 45.25 31.07
N CYS A 11 -31.81 45.80 29.86
CA CYS A 11 -30.94 45.43 28.75
C CYS A 11 -29.55 45.99 29.04
N PHE A 12 -28.54 45.13 29.14
CA PHE A 12 -27.15 45.53 28.94
C PHE A 12 -26.56 44.73 27.78
N SER A 13 -26.62 45.36 26.61
CA SER A 13 -25.78 45.02 25.47
C SER A 13 -24.33 45.35 25.83
N LEU A 14 -23.48 44.34 25.94
CA LEU A 14 -22.03 44.52 25.89
C LEU A 14 -21.54 44.02 24.54
N ALA A 15 -21.27 44.98 23.68
CA ALA A 15 -20.54 44.81 22.45
C ALA A 15 -19.10 44.35 22.75
N ALA A 16 -18.68 43.33 22.01
CA ALA A 16 -17.37 43.11 21.42
C ALA A 16 -16.10 43.51 22.21
N CYS A 17 -15.28 42.50 22.50
CA CYS A 17 -13.87 42.51 22.10
C CYS A 17 -13.54 41.14 21.50
N ALA A 18 -13.77 41.01 20.19
CA ALA A 18 -13.10 40.00 19.38
C ALA A 18 -11.62 40.36 19.36
N GLN A 19 -10.76 39.54 19.98
CA GLN A 19 -9.33 39.69 19.80
C GLN A 19 -8.95 39.18 18.40
N PRO A 20 -8.16 39.96 17.63
CA PRO A 20 -7.69 39.52 16.33
C PRO A 20 -6.77 38.32 16.51
N ALA A 21 -7.00 37.29 15.69
CA ALA A 21 -6.07 36.18 15.54
C ALA A 21 -4.68 36.74 15.21
N ASN A 22 -3.72 36.40 16.04
CA ASN A 22 -2.31 36.74 15.89
C ASN A 22 -1.77 36.23 14.53
N PRO A 23 -1.39 37.10 13.57
CA PRO A 23 -0.96 36.70 12.26
C PRO A 23 0.57 36.66 12.16
N GLN A 24 1.25 35.90 13.01
CA GLN A 24 2.67 35.54 12.87
C GLN A 24 2.95 34.36 13.82
N ALA A 25 2.95 33.11 13.34
CA ALA A 25 4.15 32.52 12.78
C ALA A 25 3.79 31.57 11.63
N ALA A 26 3.34 32.15 10.52
CA ALA A 26 3.57 31.57 9.21
C ALA A 26 5.05 31.74 8.86
N ASN A 27 5.95 31.03 9.57
CA ASN A 27 7.25 30.76 8.99
C ASN A 27 7.02 29.62 8.01
N GLY A 28 6.67 30.01 6.79
CA GLY A 28 6.55 29.12 5.65
C GLY A 28 7.90 28.45 5.43
N GLN A 29 8.09 27.29 6.06
CA GLN A 29 8.92 26.26 5.50
C GLN A 29 8.22 25.90 4.19
N LYS A 30 8.67 26.57 3.11
CA LYS A 30 8.44 26.14 1.74
C LYS A 30 8.91 24.70 1.72
N ILE A 31 7.99 23.77 1.87
CA ILE A 31 8.23 22.41 1.46
C ILE A 31 8.37 22.55 -0.04
N ASN A 32 9.61 22.67 -0.49
CA ASN A 32 9.96 22.24 -1.83
C ASN A 32 9.43 20.83 -1.90
N VAL A 33 8.26 20.68 -2.54
CA VAL A 33 7.81 19.44 -3.12
C VAL A 33 8.88 19.19 -4.18
N GLY A 34 9.98 18.57 -3.74
CA GLY A 34 11.14 18.34 -4.56
C GLY A 34 10.62 17.62 -5.80
N GLY A 35 10.87 18.23 -6.96
CA GLY A 35 10.66 17.55 -8.23
C GLY A 35 11.24 16.16 -8.11
N ALA A 36 10.46 15.17 -8.54
CA ALA A 36 10.78 13.75 -8.48
C ALA A 36 12.27 13.52 -8.77
N SER A 37 13.05 13.33 -7.70
CA SER A 37 14.48 13.05 -7.82
C SER A 37 14.64 11.55 -8.06
N ALA A 38 14.63 11.19 -9.35
CA ALA A 38 15.38 10.17 -10.07
C ALA A 38 16.14 9.03 -9.31
N ALA A 39 15.62 8.50 -8.21
CA ALA A 39 15.65 7.07 -7.96
C ALA A 39 14.27 6.51 -8.37
N ALA A 40 13.85 6.85 -9.59
CA ALA A 40 12.65 6.30 -10.18
C ALA A 40 12.88 4.79 -10.29
N ALA A 41 12.07 3.99 -9.60
CA ALA A 41 11.79 2.64 -10.06
C ALA A 41 11.66 2.69 -11.59
N LYS A 42 12.49 1.93 -12.32
CA LYS A 42 12.42 1.92 -13.79
C LYS A 42 10.95 1.77 -14.17
N PRO A 43 10.34 2.78 -14.84
CA PRO A 43 8.93 2.71 -15.14
C PRO A 43 8.73 1.47 -16.01
N ILE A 44 8.00 0.50 -15.48
CA ILE A 44 7.62 -0.69 -16.26
C ILE A 44 6.76 -0.13 -17.41
N ALA A 45 7.15 -0.31 -18.66
CA ALA A 45 6.31 0.14 -19.76
C ALA A 45 4.98 -0.64 -19.76
N GLU A 46 3.88 0.01 -20.19
CA GLU A 46 2.67 -0.75 -20.49
C GLU A 46 2.98 -1.75 -21.62
N PRO A 47 2.39 -2.96 -21.58
CA PRO A 47 2.57 -3.93 -22.64
C PRO A 47 1.98 -3.39 -23.95
N SER A 48 2.70 -3.60 -25.05
CA SER A 48 2.21 -3.34 -26.40
C SER A 48 1.62 -4.62 -27.00
N PHE A 49 0.53 -4.48 -27.75
CA PHE A 49 -0.17 -5.60 -28.39
C PHE A 49 -0.38 -5.30 -29.87
N ALA A 50 -0.21 -6.32 -30.70
CA ALA A 50 -0.41 -6.21 -32.14
C ALA A 50 -1.84 -5.81 -32.48
N THR A 51 -2.01 -4.98 -33.51
CA THR A 51 -3.34 -4.52 -33.93
C THR A 51 -4.17 -5.70 -34.40
N GLY A 52 -5.46 -5.70 -34.05
CA GLY A 52 -6.41 -6.76 -34.44
C GLY A 52 -6.45 -7.97 -33.51
N THR A 53 -5.55 -8.06 -32.51
CA THR A 53 -5.64 -9.11 -31.49
C THR A 53 -6.70 -8.78 -30.43
N PRO A 54 -7.25 -9.79 -29.72
CA PRO A 54 -8.16 -9.53 -28.62
C PRO A 54 -7.53 -8.68 -27.50
N GLU A 55 -6.23 -8.82 -27.23
CA GLU A 55 -5.53 -8.03 -26.22
C GLU A 55 -5.50 -6.54 -26.57
N ALA A 56 -5.23 -6.21 -27.84
CA ALA A 56 -5.29 -4.82 -28.31
C ALA A 56 -6.70 -4.25 -28.17
N ARG A 57 -7.73 -5.01 -28.56
CA ARG A 57 -9.13 -4.60 -28.41
C ARG A 57 -9.51 -4.37 -26.95
N VAL A 58 -9.13 -5.28 -26.05
CA VAL A 58 -9.39 -5.16 -24.61
C VAL A 58 -8.68 -3.95 -24.04
N ARG A 59 -7.40 -3.72 -24.38
CA ARG A 59 -6.67 -2.50 -23.97
C ARG A 59 -7.43 -1.24 -24.41
N ASP A 60 -7.87 -1.19 -25.65
CA ASP A 60 -8.52 0.00 -26.22
C ASP A 60 -9.87 0.28 -25.53
N VAL A 61 -10.67 -0.77 -25.27
CA VAL A 61 -11.92 -0.65 -24.50
C VAL A 61 -11.66 -0.14 -23.09
N LEU A 62 -10.62 -0.64 -22.41
CA LEU A 62 -10.28 -0.18 -21.06
C LEU A 62 -9.88 1.30 -21.06
N LYS A 63 -9.08 1.75 -22.04
CA LYS A 63 -8.71 3.17 -22.19
C LYS A 63 -9.90 4.05 -22.57
N GLN A 64 -10.92 3.52 -23.27
CA GLN A 64 -12.17 4.24 -23.52
C GLN A 64 -12.99 4.43 -22.23
N LEU A 65 -13.04 3.42 -21.37
CA LEU A 65 -13.76 3.49 -20.09
C LEU A 65 -13.07 4.43 -19.10
N ASN A 66 -11.74 4.39 -19.05
CA ASN A 66 -10.93 5.26 -18.23
C ASN A 66 -9.59 5.52 -18.93
N PRO A 67 -9.38 6.72 -19.52
CA PRO A 67 -8.14 7.06 -20.21
C PRO A 67 -6.88 6.94 -19.33
N ASP A 68 -7.04 7.13 -18.02
CA ASP A 68 -5.97 7.08 -17.03
C ASP A 68 -5.70 5.65 -16.51
N VAL A 69 -6.49 4.65 -16.94
CA VAL A 69 -6.29 3.27 -16.48
C VAL A 69 -4.94 2.77 -16.95
N ARG A 70 -4.14 2.31 -15.99
CA ARG A 70 -2.86 1.69 -16.28
C ARG A 70 -3.04 0.19 -16.42
N VAL A 71 -2.66 -0.34 -17.58
CA VAL A 71 -2.70 -1.78 -17.86
C VAL A 71 -1.33 -2.40 -17.58
N ASP A 72 -1.29 -3.36 -16.66
CA ASP A 72 -0.05 -4.03 -16.25
C ASP A 72 0.15 -5.37 -16.97
N SER A 73 -0.93 -6.08 -17.28
CA SER A 73 -0.90 -7.27 -18.13
C SER A 73 -2.25 -7.53 -18.79
N ILE A 74 -2.21 -8.14 -19.97
CA ILE A 74 -3.36 -8.78 -20.62
C ILE A 74 -2.87 -10.15 -21.09
N GLU A 75 -3.47 -11.21 -20.57
CA GLU A 75 -3.16 -12.61 -20.89
C GLU A 75 -4.46 -13.35 -21.24
N SER A 76 -4.36 -14.52 -21.88
CA SER A 76 -5.52 -15.40 -22.07
C SER A 76 -6.06 -15.86 -20.72
N ALA A 77 -7.38 -15.77 -20.52
CA ALA A 77 -8.00 -16.35 -19.34
C ALA A 77 -8.19 -17.87 -19.50
N PRO A 78 -8.26 -18.64 -18.40
CA PRO A 78 -8.63 -20.06 -18.46
C PRO A 78 -10.07 -20.30 -18.94
N ILE A 79 -10.94 -19.29 -18.80
CA ILE A 79 -12.30 -19.29 -19.35
C ILE A 79 -12.26 -18.93 -20.83
N PRO A 80 -12.72 -19.81 -21.74
CA PRO A 80 -12.67 -19.55 -23.19
C PRO A 80 -13.42 -18.27 -23.57
N GLY A 81 -12.84 -17.50 -24.50
CA GLY A 81 -13.45 -16.26 -25.01
C GLY A 81 -13.19 -15.03 -24.14
N PHE A 82 -12.32 -15.12 -23.13
CA PHE A 82 -11.99 -14.01 -22.23
C PHE A 82 -10.48 -13.80 -22.08
N ARG A 83 -10.12 -12.55 -21.79
CA ARG A 83 -8.79 -12.13 -21.38
C ARG A 83 -8.76 -11.80 -19.90
N GLN A 84 -7.72 -12.29 -19.24
CA GLN A 84 -7.39 -11.91 -17.87
C GLN A 84 -6.52 -10.66 -17.94
N VAL A 85 -6.99 -9.60 -17.32
CA VAL A 85 -6.31 -8.30 -17.30
C VAL A 85 -5.93 -7.95 -15.88
N VAL A 86 -4.70 -7.51 -15.68
CA VAL A 86 -4.31 -6.81 -14.45
C VAL A 86 -4.18 -5.33 -14.78
N ALA A 87 -5.00 -4.51 -14.13
CA ALA A 87 -5.01 -3.06 -14.31
C ALA A 87 -5.36 -2.35 -13.00
N GLY A 88 -4.64 -1.28 -12.68
CA GLY A 88 -4.90 -0.48 -11.47
C GLY A 88 -4.86 -1.28 -10.16
N GLY A 89 -4.04 -2.35 -10.09
CA GLY A 89 -3.98 -3.24 -8.92
C GLY A 89 -5.17 -4.20 -8.78
N GLN A 90 -6.00 -4.35 -9.81
CA GLN A 90 -7.12 -5.27 -9.82
C GLN A 90 -7.01 -6.27 -10.96
N VAL A 91 -7.65 -7.43 -10.78
CA VAL A 91 -7.84 -8.40 -11.85
C VAL A 91 -9.26 -8.30 -12.36
N ILE A 92 -9.40 -8.16 -13.67
CA ILE A 92 -10.67 -8.16 -14.37
C ILE A 92 -10.61 -9.14 -15.55
N TYR A 93 -11.78 -9.60 -15.97
CA TYR A 93 -11.94 -10.47 -17.12
C TYR A 93 -12.76 -9.75 -18.18
N VAL A 94 -12.23 -9.65 -19.39
CA VAL A 94 -12.89 -8.96 -20.50
C VAL A 94 -13.08 -9.94 -21.65
N SER A 95 -14.25 -10.00 -22.25
CA SER A 95 -14.50 -10.88 -23.40
C SER A 95 -13.60 -10.49 -24.57
N ASP A 96 -13.23 -11.44 -25.43
CA ASP A 96 -12.34 -11.22 -26.58
C ASP A 96 -12.90 -10.18 -27.58
N ASP A 97 -14.22 -10.01 -27.62
CA ASP A 97 -14.91 -8.99 -28.41
C ASP A 97 -15.04 -7.63 -27.70
N GLY A 98 -14.57 -7.52 -26.44
CA GLY A 98 -14.52 -6.29 -25.65
C GLY A 98 -15.87 -5.85 -25.07
N LYS A 99 -16.93 -6.64 -25.20
CA LYS A 99 -18.29 -6.22 -24.83
C LYS A 99 -18.66 -6.45 -23.36
N TYR A 100 -18.06 -7.45 -22.73
CA TYR A 100 -18.40 -7.84 -21.38
C TYR A 100 -17.17 -7.73 -20.47
N LEU A 101 -17.37 -7.17 -19.28
CA LEU A 101 -16.36 -7.07 -18.24
C LEU A 101 -16.91 -7.73 -16.97
N MET A 102 -16.13 -8.62 -16.38
CA MET A 102 -16.39 -9.21 -15.07
C MET A 102 -15.26 -8.84 -14.12
N GLN A 103 -15.64 -8.51 -12.89
CA GLN A 103 -14.71 -8.15 -11.82
C GLN A 103 -14.86 -9.14 -10.66
N GLY A 104 -13.74 -9.67 -10.18
CA GLY A 104 -13.70 -10.62 -9.07
C GLY A 104 -12.62 -11.68 -9.24
N SER A 105 -12.58 -12.62 -8.30
CA SER A 105 -11.66 -13.76 -8.34
C SER A 105 -12.22 -14.89 -9.21
N LEU A 106 -11.34 -15.49 -10.02
CA LEU A 106 -11.59 -16.75 -10.71
C LEU A 106 -10.86 -17.87 -9.97
N LEU A 107 -11.64 -18.76 -9.35
CA LEU A 107 -11.13 -19.94 -8.67
C LEU A 107 -11.18 -21.15 -9.61
N ASP A 108 -10.03 -21.75 -9.87
CA ASP A 108 -9.95 -23.10 -10.43
C ASP A 108 -10.28 -24.10 -9.32
N ILE A 109 -11.47 -24.69 -9.38
CA ILE A 109 -11.98 -25.62 -8.36
C ILE A 109 -11.23 -26.96 -8.41
N ALA A 110 -10.84 -27.42 -9.60
CA ALA A 110 -10.15 -28.69 -9.77
C ALA A 110 -8.78 -28.66 -9.11
N ASN A 111 -8.05 -27.55 -9.30
CA ASN A 111 -6.72 -27.34 -8.74
C ASN A 111 -6.72 -26.55 -7.43
N LYS A 112 -7.89 -26.15 -6.92
CA LYS A 112 -8.09 -25.32 -5.71
C LYS A 112 -7.23 -24.04 -5.72
N LYS A 113 -7.14 -23.39 -6.88
CA LYS A 113 -6.20 -22.28 -7.14
C LYS A 113 -6.93 -21.01 -7.53
N ASP A 114 -6.63 -19.91 -6.86
CA ASP A 114 -7.08 -18.59 -7.30
C ASP A 114 -6.20 -18.12 -8.46
N VAL A 115 -6.78 -18.13 -9.67
CA VAL A 115 -6.10 -17.74 -10.90
C VAL A 115 -5.93 -16.22 -10.99
N SER A 116 -6.82 -15.47 -10.36
CA SER A 116 -6.71 -14.01 -10.28
C SER A 116 -5.53 -13.61 -9.41
N GLU A 117 -5.42 -14.16 -8.21
CA GLU A 117 -4.27 -13.91 -7.33
C GLU A 117 -2.95 -14.32 -8.00
N SER A 118 -2.94 -15.46 -8.71
CA SER A 118 -1.75 -15.90 -9.46
C SER A 118 -1.30 -14.88 -10.52
N ALA A 119 -2.24 -14.23 -11.22
CA ALA A 119 -1.91 -13.19 -12.20
C ALA A 119 -1.45 -11.90 -11.53
N LEU A 120 -2.10 -11.49 -10.43
CA LEU A 120 -1.71 -10.30 -9.70
C LEU A 120 -0.34 -10.47 -9.02
N ALA A 121 -0.03 -11.66 -8.51
CA ALA A 121 1.27 -11.98 -7.92
C ALA A 121 2.43 -11.81 -8.93
N LYS A 122 2.26 -12.21 -10.20
CA LYS A 122 3.26 -11.94 -11.27
C LYS A 122 3.50 -10.44 -11.45
N VAL A 123 2.45 -9.62 -11.37
CA VAL A 123 2.58 -8.15 -11.46
C VAL A 123 3.27 -7.60 -10.22
N ARG A 124 2.90 -8.05 -9.02
CA ARG A 124 3.54 -7.67 -7.76
C ARG A 124 5.03 -8.01 -7.77
N GLU A 125 5.41 -9.20 -8.22
CA GLU A 125 6.80 -9.61 -8.36
C GLU A 125 7.59 -8.64 -9.26
N LYS A 126 7.04 -8.32 -10.43
CA LYS A 126 7.65 -7.36 -11.37
C LYS A 126 7.80 -5.98 -10.73
N VAL A 127 6.79 -5.50 -10.01
CA VAL A 127 6.84 -4.23 -9.30
C VAL A 127 7.90 -4.26 -8.19
N LEU A 128 7.92 -5.29 -7.35
CA LEU A 128 8.91 -5.45 -6.28
C LEU A 128 10.35 -5.47 -6.80
N LYS A 129 10.61 -6.09 -7.96
CA LYS A 129 11.92 -6.09 -8.62
C LYS A 129 12.38 -4.69 -9.06
N THR A 130 11.47 -3.73 -9.23
CA THR A 130 11.83 -2.34 -9.56
C THR A 130 12.12 -1.47 -8.33
N LEU A 131 11.80 -1.95 -7.13
CA LEU A 131 11.93 -1.18 -5.88
C LEU A 131 13.26 -1.50 -5.19
N PRO A 132 14.15 -0.51 -4.98
CA PRO A 132 15.45 -0.73 -4.36
C PRO A 132 15.35 -1.28 -2.94
N MET A 133 16.21 -2.26 -2.62
CA MET A 133 16.33 -2.79 -1.25
C MET A 133 16.77 -1.72 -0.24
N ALA A 134 17.62 -0.77 -0.67
CA ALA A 134 18.14 0.32 0.16
C ALA A 134 17.04 1.30 0.63
N ASP A 135 15.88 1.28 -0.03
CA ASP A 135 14.72 2.13 0.30
C ASP A 135 13.78 1.47 1.31
N ARG A 136 14.02 0.20 1.67
CA ARG A 136 13.22 -0.54 2.65
C ARG A 136 13.79 -0.36 4.06
N ILE A 137 12.92 -0.47 5.07
CA ILE A 137 13.36 -0.56 6.47
C ILE A 137 13.32 -2.03 6.87
N VAL A 138 14.49 -2.65 7.05
CA VAL A 138 14.62 -4.11 7.22
C VAL A 138 14.89 -4.47 8.67
N PHE A 139 14.08 -5.38 9.23
CA PHE A 139 14.30 -6.02 10.52
C PHE A 139 14.56 -7.50 10.31
N SER A 140 15.78 -7.94 10.61
CA SER A 140 16.27 -9.29 10.29
C SER A 140 16.58 -10.10 11.54
N PRO A 141 16.44 -11.44 11.49
CA PRO A 141 17.01 -12.33 12.51
C PRO A 141 18.52 -12.15 12.67
N THR A 142 19.04 -12.61 13.80
CA THR A 142 20.46 -12.90 13.94
C THR A 142 20.80 -14.09 13.03
N GLY A 143 21.72 -13.90 12.10
CA GLY A 143 22.09 -14.92 11.11
C GLY A 143 21.24 -14.86 9.83
N ALA A 144 21.28 -15.93 9.03
CA ALA A 144 20.56 -15.97 7.76
C ALA A 144 19.04 -16.15 7.99
N PRO A 145 18.18 -15.34 7.34
CA PRO A 145 16.74 -15.53 7.44
C PRO A 145 16.28 -16.80 6.71
N ARG A 146 15.36 -17.53 7.34
CA ARG A 146 14.66 -18.67 6.72
C ARG A 146 13.60 -18.19 5.73
N TYR A 147 12.90 -17.12 6.07
CA TYR A 147 11.87 -16.50 5.23
C TYR A 147 12.07 -14.99 5.17
N LYS A 148 11.63 -14.39 4.07
CA LYS A 148 11.60 -12.95 3.87
C LYS A 148 10.21 -12.52 3.47
N VAL A 149 9.69 -11.47 4.08
CA VAL A 149 8.40 -10.87 3.74
C VAL A 149 8.56 -9.38 3.48
N VAL A 150 7.84 -8.89 2.49
CA VAL A 150 7.71 -7.47 2.20
C VAL A 150 6.40 -6.99 2.79
N VAL A 151 6.45 -5.98 3.65
CA VAL A 151 5.27 -5.48 4.37
C VAL A 151 5.02 -4.04 4.02
N LEU A 152 3.93 -3.77 3.30
CA LEU A 152 3.46 -2.41 3.13
C LEU A 152 2.72 -1.98 4.40
N THR A 153 3.23 -0.92 5.03
CA THR A 153 2.86 -0.53 6.38
C THR A 153 2.50 0.95 6.45
N ASP A 154 1.63 1.27 7.40
CA ASP A 154 1.21 2.62 7.77
C ASP A 154 1.50 2.78 9.27
N ILE A 155 2.12 3.88 9.69
CA ILE A 155 2.50 4.08 11.10
C ILE A 155 1.30 4.39 12.01
N GLU A 156 0.20 4.92 11.46
CA GLU A 156 -1.06 5.19 12.16
C GLU A 156 -2.02 3.98 12.16
N CYS A 157 -1.72 2.92 11.41
CA CYS A 157 -2.53 1.70 11.40
C CYS A 157 -2.34 0.86 12.67
N GLY A 158 -3.42 0.61 13.43
CA GLY A 158 -3.39 -0.22 14.63
C GLY A 158 -2.81 -1.62 14.42
N TYR A 159 -3.18 -2.32 13.34
CA TYR A 159 -2.60 -3.63 13.03
C TYR A 159 -1.13 -3.56 12.58
N CYS A 160 -0.69 -2.46 11.96
CA CYS A 160 0.72 -2.24 11.64
C CYS A 160 1.57 -1.99 12.89
N ARG A 161 1.01 -1.29 13.88
CA ARG A 161 1.61 -1.10 15.21
C ARG A 161 1.68 -2.41 15.95
N LYS A 162 0.58 -3.18 15.97
CA LYS A 162 0.54 -4.53 16.56
C LYS A 162 1.58 -5.45 15.93
N PHE A 163 1.63 -5.53 14.60
CA PHE A 163 2.65 -6.30 13.88
C PHE A 163 4.06 -5.88 14.31
N HIS A 164 4.34 -4.58 14.38
CA HIS A 164 5.67 -4.10 14.76
C HIS A 164 6.03 -4.31 16.23
N SER A 165 5.05 -4.30 17.13
CA SER A 165 5.27 -4.61 18.55
C SER A 165 5.83 -6.02 18.75
N GLU A 166 5.62 -6.90 17.78
CA GLU A 166 6.07 -8.30 17.78
C GLU A 166 7.27 -8.52 16.84
N ILE A 167 7.92 -7.45 16.34
CA ILE A 167 8.99 -7.55 15.33
C ILE A 167 10.12 -8.51 15.73
N ALA A 168 10.49 -8.51 17.01
CA ALA A 168 11.49 -9.40 17.57
C ALA A 168 11.06 -10.88 17.54
N GLU A 169 9.77 -11.16 17.71
CA GLU A 169 9.22 -12.52 17.69
C GLU A 169 9.17 -13.11 16.27
N TYR A 170 8.92 -12.29 15.24
CA TYR A 170 9.08 -12.71 13.84
C TYR A 170 10.55 -13.04 13.53
N ASN A 171 11.47 -12.16 13.95
CA ASN A 171 12.90 -12.37 13.76
C ASN A 171 13.39 -13.63 14.51
N LYS A 172 12.94 -13.88 15.73
CA LYS A 172 13.24 -15.12 16.48
C LYS A 172 12.81 -16.40 15.74
N ARG A 173 11.76 -16.31 14.91
CA ARG A 173 11.26 -17.40 14.06
C ARG A 173 11.96 -17.49 12.70
N GLY A 174 13.04 -16.72 12.49
CA GLY A 174 13.81 -16.69 11.26
C GLY A 174 13.15 -15.92 10.12
N ILE A 175 12.19 -15.03 10.41
CA ILE A 175 11.48 -14.23 9.41
C ILE A 175 12.12 -12.83 9.38
N GLU A 176 12.65 -12.44 8.21
CA GLU A 176 13.05 -11.07 7.91
C GLU A 176 11.86 -10.28 7.39
N VAL A 177 11.67 -9.08 7.94
CA VAL A 177 10.59 -8.16 7.59
C VAL A 177 11.16 -6.94 6.90
N GLU A 178 10.72 -6.69 5.67
CA GLU A 178 11.13 -5.56 4.85
C GLU A 178 9.96 -4.59 4.69
N TYR A 179 10.00 -3.47 5.43
CA TYR A 179 8.92 -2.50 5.37
C TYR A 179 9.03 -1.57 4.15
N MET A 180 7.88 -1.30 3.54
CA MET A 180 7.66 -0.23 2.58
C MET A 180 6.52 0.67 3.06
N ALA A 181 6.62 1.96 2.79
CA ALA A 181 5.67 2.95 3.23
C ALA A 181 4.37 2.91 2.42
N PHE A 182 3.23 2.92 3.10
CA PHE A 182 1.92 3.13 2.52
C PHE A 182 1.04 3.97 3.46
N PRO A 183 1.12 5.31 3.44
CA PRO A 183 0.24 6.14 4.24
C PRO A 183 -1.20 6.05 3.73
N ARG A 184 -2.11 5.37 4.45
CA ARG A 184 -3.49 5.13 3.96
C ARG A 184 -4.29 6.42 3.83
N ALA A 185 -3.92 7.46 4.56
CA ALA A 185 -4.50 8.79 4.44
C ALA A 185 -4.06 9.52 3.15
N GLY A 186 -3.20 8.91 2.34
CA GLY A 186 -2.73 9.44 1.06
C GLY A 186 -1.54 10.37 1.18
N LEU A 187 -0.97 10.71 0.03
CA LEU A 187 0.14 11.65 -0.09
C LEU A 187 -0.29 13.05 0.39
N GLY A 188 0.62 13.78 1.03
CA GLY A 188 0.35 15.11 1.58
C GLY A 188 -0.41 15.12 2.92
N SER A 189 -0.84 13.96 3.43
CA SER A 189 -1.46 13.84 4.76
C SER A 189 -0.47 14.06 5.91
N ALA A 190 -0.97 14.16 7.14
CA ALA A 190 -0.12 14.23 8.33
C ALA A 190 0.69 12.94 8.55
N ASP A 191 0.04 11.79 8.32
CA ASP A 191 0.68 10.47 8.36
C ASP A 191 1.81 10.38 7.33
N TYR A 192 1.55 10.79 6.08
CA TYR A 192 2.57 10.89 5.04
C TYR A 192 3.81 11.68 5.51
N ARG A 193 3.62 12.88 6.06
CA ARG A 193 4.76 13.71 6.53
C ARG A 193 5.58 13.04 7.64
N LYS A 194 4.91 12.33 8.55
CA LYS A 194 5.58 11.54 9.59
C LYS A 194 6.35 10.37 8.98
N MET A 195 5.77 9.65 8.02
CA MET A 195 6.46 8.57 7.31
C MET A 195 7.66 9.07 6.51
N VAL A 196 7.57 10.24 5.87
CA VAL A 196 8.73 10.90 5.25
C VAL A 196 9.83 11.14 6.28
N SER A 197 9.49 11.66 7.46
CA SER A 197 10.45 11.90 8.53
C SER A 197 11.12 10.59 9.00
N VAL A 198 10.35 9.51 9.12
CA VAL A 198 10.88 8.16 9.44
C VAL A 198 11.87 7.68 8.38
N TRP A 199 11.54 7.82 7.09
CA TRP A 199 12.42 7.38 5.99
C TRP A 199 13.62 8.30 5.77
N CYS A 200 13.56 9.54 6.24
CA CYS A 200 14.68 10.48 6.21
C CYS A 200 15.57 10.41 7.45
N ALA A 201 15.17 9.69 8.50
CA ALA A 201 15.93 9.57 9.73
C ALA A 201 17.28 8.86 9.51
N ASP A 202 18.29 9.23 10.29
CA ASP A 202 19.61 8.62 10.22
C ASP A 202 19.56 7.16 10.70
N ASP A 203 18.74 6.88 11.74
CA ASP A 203 18.34 5.54 12.12
C ASP A 203 16.85 5.32 11.82
N ARG A 204 16.57 4.85 10.59
CA ARG A 204 15.22 4.53 10.12
C ARG A 204 14.52 3.46 10.96
N LYS A 205 15.27 2.47 11.49
CA LYS A 205 14.69 1.38 12.31
C LYS A 205 14.19 1.93 13.64
N LYS A 206 15.00 2.74 14.30
CA LYS A 206 14.60 3.44 15.52
C LYS A 206 13.44 4.38 15.26
N ALA A 207 13.51 5.21 14.22
CA ALA A 207 12.44 6.15 13.89
C ALA A 207 11.10 5.46 13.58
N LEU A 208 11.11 4.35 12.84
CA LEU A 208 9.89 3.56 12.58
C LEU A 208 9.32 2.98 13.87
N THR A 209 10.21 2.45 14.73
CA THR A 209 9.81 1.89 16.03
C THR A 209 9.24 2.97 16.95
N ASP A 210 9.82 4.15 16.98
CA ASP A 210 9.31 5.29 17.75
C ASP A 210 7.94 5.73 17.22
N ALA A 211 7.80 5.94 15.91
CA ALA A 211 6.54 6.32 15.28
C ALA A 211 5.41 5.34 15.59
N LYS A 212 5.65 4.03 15.44
CA LYS A 212 4.63 2.99 15.71
C LYS A 212 4.29 2.83 17.19
N ASN A 213 5.12 3.35 18.09
CA ASN A 213 4.88 3.39 19.53
C ASN A 213 4.37 4.76 20.02
N ASP A 214 3.92 5.63 19.11
CA ASP A 214 3.46 7.00 19.41
C ASP A 214 4.50 7.88 20.11
N ARG A 215 5.78 7.55 19.93
CA ARG A 215 6.88 8.41 20.38
C ARG A 215 7.19 9.47 19.31
N PRO A 216 7.62 10.67 19.72
CA PRO A 216 7.98 11.73 18.77
C PRO A 216 9.09 11.29 17.81
N VAL A 217 8.94 11.63 16.54
CA VAL A 217 9.98 11.51 15.51
C VAL A 217 10.32 12.91 15.03
N THR A 218 11.61 13.24 15.02
CA THR A 218 12.10 14.55 14.54
C THR A 218 11.64 14.77 13.10
N ALA A 219 10.96 15.88 12.85
CA ALA A 219 10.52 16.24 11.51
C ALA A 219 11.74 16.41 10.59
N LYS A 220 11.77 15.68 9.48
CA LYS A 220 12.86 15.73 8.50
C LYS A 220 12.31 15.55 7.10
N THR A 221 12.94 16.20 6.13
CA THR A 221 12.63 16.09 4.70
C THR A 221 13.90 15.76 3.93
N CYS A 222 13.79 14.91 2.93
CA CYS A 222 14.88 14.47 2.07
C CYS A 222 14.27 13.93 0.76
N THR A 223 15.11 13.60 -0.22
CA THR A 223 14.69 12.71 -1.32
C THR A 223 14.29 11.37 -0.71
N THR A 224 13.01 11.01 -0.83
CA THR A 224 12.41 9.92 -0.06
C THR A 224 11.67 8.94 -0.98
N PRO A 225 11.70 7.63 -0.69
CA PRO A 225 11.01 6.63 -1.50
C PRO A 225 9.51 6.52 -1.19
N VAL A 226 8.97 7.30 -0.24
CA VAL A 226 7.59 7.14 0.25
C VAL A 226 6.56 7.24 -0.89
N ASP A 227 6.68 8.23 -1.77
CA ASP A 227 5.77 8.42 -2.91
C ASP A 227 5.84 7.22 -3.87
N MET A 228 7.05 6.73 -4.15
CA MET A 228 7.27 5.57 -5.01
C MET A 228 6.67 4.30 -4.39
N GLN A 229 6.88 4.08 -3.09
CA GLN A 229 6.37 2.91 -2.36
C GLN A 229 4.84 2.94 -2.25
N TYR A 230 4.25 4.12 -2.01
CA TYR A 230 2.81 4.31 -2.01
C TYR A 230 2.20 3.95 -3.36
N ASN A 231 2.73 4.52 -4.45
CA ASN A 231 2.25 4.24 -5.81
C ASN A 231 2.46 2.77 -6.20
N ALA A 232 3.56 2.16 -5.78
CA ALA A 232 3.78 0.73 -5.95
C ALA A 232 2.73 -0.10 -5.20
N GLY A 233 2.36 0.28 -3.98
CA GLY A 233 1.30 -0.36 -3.22
C GLY A 233 -0.05 -0.32 -3.92
N LEU A 234 -0.42 0.83 -4.49
CA LEU A 234 -1.65 0.97 -5.29
C LEU A 234 -1.63 0.02 -6.49
N ARG A 235 -0.52 0.01 -7.23
CA ARG A 235 -0.33 -0.87 -8.39
C ARG A 235 -0.32 -2.36 -8.04
N MET A 236 0.11 -2.71 -6.84
CA MET A 236 0.10 -4.08 -6.30
C MET A 236 -1.27 -4.50 -5.75
N GLY A 237 -2.29 -3.64 -5.82
CA GLY A 237 -3.63 -3.96 -5.37
C GLY A 237 -3.81 -3.88 -3.86
N LEU A 238 -3.03 -3.04 -3.17
CA LEU A 238 -3.18 -2.88 -1.73
C LEU A 238 -4.55 -2.25 -1.41
N THR A 239 -5.35 -2.96 -0.62
CA THR A 239 -6.65 -2.51 -0.11
C THR A 239 -6.64 -2.19 1.39
N GLY A 240 -5.60 -2.61 2.11
CA GLY A 240 -5.41 -2.33 3.53
C GLY A 240 -3.99 -2.60 4.00
N THR A 241 -3.64 -2.10 5.19
CA THR A 241 -2.34 -2.31 5.83
C THR A 241 -2.50 -3.05 7.17
N PRO A 242 -1.55 -3.90 7.58
CA PRO A 242 -0.38 -4.29 6.80
C PRO A 242 -0.79 -5.20 5.64
N MET A 243 -0.16 -5.01 4.47
CA MET A 243 -0.21 -6.00 3.38
C MET A 243 1.10 -6.77 3.40
N ILE A 244 1.04 -8.07 3.67
CA ILE A 244 2.21 -8.94 3.74
C ILE A 244 2.32 -9.70 2.41
N LEU A 245 3.45 -9.51 1.73
CA LEU A 245 3.79 -10.22 0.50
C LEU A 245 5.04 -11.09 0.74
N THR A 246 5.12 -12.19 0.01
CA THR A 246 6.40 -12.87 -0.21
C THR A 246 7.26 -12.04 -1.17
N THR A 247 8.56 -12.34 -1.24
CA THR A 247 9.48 -11.65 -2.15
C THR A 247 9.19 -11.88 -3.64
N ASP A 248 8.49 -12.96 -3.97
CA ASP A 248 7.97 -13.29 -5.31
C ASP A 248 6.54 -12.78 -5.54
N GLY A 249 6.02 -11.91 -4.67
CA GLY A 249 4.78 -11.17 -4.90
C GLY A 249 3.48 -11.90 -4.53
N GLN A 250 3.54 -13.10 -3.96
CA GLN A 250 2.35 -13.79 -3.45
C GLN A 250 1.78 -13.06 -2.23
N MET A 251 0.46 -12.94 -2.18
CA MET A 251 -0.22 -12.38 -1.01
C MET A 251 -0.21 -13.39 0.14
N VAL A 252 0.44 -13.02 1.25
CA VAL A 252 0.43 -13.81 2.47
C VAL A 252 -0.82 -13.51 3.29
N GLY A 253 -1.20 -12.23 3.36
CA GLY A 253 -2.39 -11.78 4.08
C GLY A 253 -2.26 -10.38 4.67
N GLY A 254 -3.18 -10.08 5.59
CA GLY A 254 -3.12 -8.90 6.46
C GLY A 254 -2.19 -9.12 7.65
N TYR A 255 -2.54 -8.57 8.81
CA TYR A 255 -1.84 -8.93 10.05
C TYR A 255 -2.01 -10.43 10.36
N LEU A 256 -0.90 -11.10 10.63
CA LEU A 256 -0.84 -12.46 11.17
C LEU A 256 0.12 -12.45 12.36
N PRO A 257 -0.24 -13.02 13.53
CA PRO A 257 0.70 -13.21 14.63
C PRO A 257 1.95 -14.01 14.22
N PRO A 258 3.07 -13.92 14.94
CA PRO A 258 4.35 -14.53 14.55
C PRO A 258 4.27 -16.03 14.20
N ASP A 259 3.59 -16.83 15.00
CA ASP A 259 3.44 -18.28 14.74
C ASP A 259 2.55 -18.56 13.52
N ALA A 260 1.47 -17.80 13.36
CA ALA A 260 0.57 -17.94 12.21
C ALA A 260 1.26 -17.53 10.90
N LEU A 261 2.08 -16.47 10.92
CA LEU A 261 2.87 -16.08 9.76
C LEU A 261 3.89 -17.17 9.41
N LEU A 262 4.60 -17.72 10.40
CA LEU A 262 5.54 -18.83 10.17
C LEU A 262 4.84 -20.04 9.53
N GLN A 263 3.69 -20.44 10.08
CA GLN A 263 2.90 -21.55 9.56
C GLN A 263 2.44 -21.29 8.12
N ARG A 264 1.97 -20.07 7.83
CA ARG A 264 1.55 -19.71 6.47
C ARG A 264 2.72 -19.77 5.49
N MET A 265 3.90 -19.28 5.86
CA MET A 265 5.10 -19.35 5.01
C MET A 265 5.53 -20.80 4.74
N GLN A 266 5.47 -21.67 5.75
CA GLN A 266 5.77 -23.11 5.60
C GLN A 266 4.77 -23.82 4.67
N GLN A 267 3.48 -23.47 4.79
CA GLN A 267 2.45 -24.00 3.91
C GLN A 267 2.70 -23.59 2.45
N MET A 268 2.96 -22.30 2.21
CA MET A 268 3.25 -21.78 0.86
C MET A 268 4.52 -22.39 0.26
N GLU A 269 5.57 -22.60 1.07
CA GLU A 269 6.78 -23.30 0.63
C GLU A 269 6.46 -24.72 0.16
N THR A 270 5.60 -25.43 0.90
CA THR A 270 5.18 -26.80 0.57
C THR A 270 4.35 -26.83 -0.72
N GLU A 271 3.39 -25.91 -0.86
CA GLU A 271 2.55 -25.74 -2.04
C GLU A 271 3.41 -25.44 -3.29
N SER A 272 4.40 -24.54 -3.16
CA SER A 272 5.32 -24.20 -4.24
C SER A 272 6.19 -25.38 -4.67
N LYS A 273 6.69 -26.18 -3.73
CA LYS A 273 7.50 -27.38 -4.04
C LYS A 273 6.66 -28.44 -4.74
N ALA A 274 5.42 -28.65 -4.30
CA ALA A 274 4.50 -29.58 -4.94
C ALA A 274 4.19 -29.15 -6.39
N ALA A 275 3.99 -27.86 -6.63
CA ALA A 275 3.75 -27.32 -7.97
C ALA A 275 4.97 -27.37 -8.90
N ALA A 276 6.20 -27.36 -8.36
CA ALA A 276 7.43 -27.43 -9.16
C ALA A 276 7.87 -28.87 -9.49
N GLY A 277 7.35 -29.86 -8.76
CA GLY A 277 7.61 -31.29 -8.99
C GLY A 277 6.55 -32.02 -9.80
N ALA A 278 5.48 -31.33 -10.19
CA ALA A 278 4.40 -31.80 -11.06
C ALA A 278 4.57 -31.26 -12.48
#